data_AF-A0A0C3GJL8-F1
#
_entry.id   AF-A0A0C3GJL8-F1
#
_cell.length_a   1.000
_cell.length_b   1.000
_cell.length_c   1.000
_cell.angle_alpha   90.00
_cell.angle_beta   90.00
_cell.angle_gamma   90.00
#
_symmetry.space_group_name_H-M   'P 1'
#
loop_
_entity.id
_entity.type
_entity.pdbx_description
1 polymer ?
#
loop_
_entity_poly.entity_id
_entity_poly.type
_entity_poly.pdbx_seq_one_letter_code
_entity_poly.pdbx_strand_id
1 'polypeptide(L)'
;MPLCVKPSRAQVATFWNFARCDYIAAFINHTSTRLDTEDISLWRSAGLLIDDQGIVIPGKAGFSTYIRGEHNIREDMIANALVFILSKLMNLLAAGYDDTRNDLSRWKALQHEFEVWFETLPDSFTASWKLEIDQKSDDPARSRFAEAFYSIPLCSVTMQQYHFGQILMLLHTPPATSTSVQNQLRCYREIPEKITHHSREICAIALGRPPGYVRIHMHQPLFVAGQCLEDRTERKVILDLLRGIETDLGWATGYRAKELMNDWGWEADIPTD
;
A
#
# COMPACT_ATOMS: atom_id res chain seq x y z
N MET A 1 -28.58 15.35 26.68
CA MET A 1 -27.86 14.70 25.57
C MET A 1 -26.64 15.56 25.26
N PRO A 2 -25.40 15.03 25.28
CA PRO A 2 -24.29 15.81 24.78
C PRO A 2 -24.47 15.96 23.26
N LEU A 3 -24.43 17.19 22.78
CA LEU A 3 -24.38 17.49 21.36
C LEU A 3 -23.13 16.82 20.79
N CYS A 4 -23.31 15.82 19.93
CA CYS A 4 -22.22 15.28 19.13
C CYS A 4 -21.80 16.38 18.15
N VAL A 5 -20.80 17.17 18.54
CA VAL A 5 -20.23 18.23 17.70
C VAL A 5 -19.55 17.53 16.53
N LYS A 6 -20.06 17.75 15.31
CA LYS A 6 -19.41 17.24 14.09
C LYS A 6 -17.98 17.80 14.04
N PRO A 7 -16.96 16.95 13.82
CA PRO A 7 -15.59 17.41 13.76
C PRO A 7 -15.41 18.39 12.60
N SER A 8 -14.60 19.42 12.82
CA SER A 8 -14.21 20.37 11.78
C SER A 8 -13.39 19.68 10.69
N ARG A 9 -13.32 20.28 9.50
CA ARG A 9 -12.48 19.79 8.39
C ARG A 9 -11.02 19.63 8.80
N ALA A 10 -10.50 20.53 9.63
CA ALA A 10 -9.13 20.44 10.15
C ALA A 10 -8.94 19.21 11.05
N GLN A 11 -9.89 18.93 11.96
CA GLN A 11 -9.83 17.74 12.81
C GLN A 11 -9.87 16.44 12.00
N VAL A 12 -10.74 16.36 10.97
CA VAL A 12 -10.82 15.20 10.07
C VAL A 12 -9.51 15.03 9.29
N ALA A 13 -8.94 16.11 8.76
CA ALA A 13 -7.66 16.06 8.06
C ALA A 13 -6.51 15.61 8.98
N THR A 14 -6.45 16.13 10.20
CA THR A 14 -5.47 15.71 11.21
C THR A 14 -5.63 14.23 11.57
N PHE A 15 -6.86 13.76 11.74
CA PHE A 15 -7.14 12.35 12.00
C PHE A 15 -6.59 11.45 10.90
N TRP A 16 -6.87 11.74 9.63
CA TRP A 16 -6.41 10.91 8.51
C TRP A 16 -4.91 11.00 8.27
N ASN A 17 -4.29 12.15 8.55
CA ASN A 17 -2.83 12.25 8.55
C ASN A 17 -2.21 11.37 9.66
N PHE A 18 -2.79 11.39 10.86
CA PHE A 18 -2.36 10.52 11.95
C PHE A 18 -2.55 9.04 11.60
N ALA A 19 -3.73 8.65 11.09
CA ALA A 19 -4.04 7.27 10.73
C ALA A 19 -3.05 6.68 9.69
N ARG A 20 -2.67 7.48 8.69
CA ARG A 20 -1.65 7.08 7.70
C ARG A 20 -0.28 6.86 8.32
N CYS A 21 0.16 7.77 9.19
CA CYS A 21 1.42 7.59 9.91
C CYS A 21 1.36 6.41 10.89
N ASP A 22 0.21 6.17 11.50
CA ASP A 22 0.03 5.15 12.53
C ASP A 22 0.16 3.73 11.98
N TYR A 23 -0.47 3.39 10.84
CA TYR A 23 -0.27 2.06 10.25
C TYR A 23 1.17 1.86 9.72
N ILE A 24 1.81 2.91 9.18
CA ILE A 24 3.21 2.81 8.75
C ILE A 24 4.12 2.60 9.96
N ALA A 25 3.87 3.30 11.07
CA ALA A 25 4.61 3.11 12.31
C ALA A 25 4.39 1.71 12.89
N ALA A 26 3.15 1.20 12.87
CA ALA A 26 2.80 -0.15 13.27
C ALA A 26 3.56 -1.19 12.45
N PHE A 27 3.62 -1.03 11.12
CA PHE A 27 4.43 -1.86 10.23
C PHE A 27 5.91 -1.86 10.62
N ILE A 28 6.52 -0.68 10.74
CA ILE A 28 7.96 -0.53 10.99
C ILE A 28 8.36 -1.12 12.35
N ASN A 29 7.52 -0.98 13.37
CA ASN A 29 7.82 -1.41 14.73
C ASN A 29 7.31 -2.83 15.04
N HIS A 30 6.63 -3.48 14.09
CA HIS A 30 5.95 -4.76 14.30
C HIS A 30 4.98 -4.74 15.50
N THR A 31 4.20 -3.66 15.62
CA THR A 31 3.20 -3.48 16.68
C THR A 31 1.81 -3.26 16.09
N SER A 32 0.78 -3.34 16.92
CA SER A 32 -0.56 -2.87 16.54
C SER A 32 -0.59 -1.35 16.33
N THR A 33 -1.58 -0.88 15.58
CA THR A 33 -1.93 0.54 15.43
C THR A 33 -2.35 1.12 16.78
N ARG A 34 -2.08 2.41 16.98
CA ARG A 34 -2.56 3.15 18.16
C ARG A 34 -4.03 3.53 18.03
N LEU A 35 -4.50 3.77 16.81
CA LEU A 35 -5.93 3.86 16.54
C LEU A 35 -6.54 2.47 16.65
N ASP A 36 -7.54 2.33 17.52
CA ASP A 36 -8.32 1.11 17.64
C ASP A 36 -9.22 0.95 16.40
N THR A 37 -9.02 -0.13 15.64
CA THR A 37 -9.84 -0.44 14.47
C THR A 37 -11.24 -0.91 14.84
N GLU A 38 -11.46 -1.31 16.10
CA GLU A 38 -12.77 -1.76 16.62
C GLU A 38 -13.63 -0.60 17.13
N ASP A 39 -13.06 0.61 17.32
CA ASP A 39 -13.83 1.81 17.63
C ASP A 39 -14.52 2.36 16.37
N ILE A 40 -15.55 1.66 15.91
CA ILE A 40 -16.37 2.02 14.74
C ILE A 40 -16.90 3.46 14.84
N SER A 41 -17.18 3.94 16.06
CA SER A 41 -17.72 5.28 16.29
C SER A 41 -16.71 6.37 15.94
N LEU A 42 -15.43 6.16 16.29
CA LEU A 42 -14.32 7.03 15.96
C LEU A 42 -14.15 7.16 14.44
N TRP A 43 -14.06 6.03 13.73
CA TRP A 43 -13.86 6.04 12.27
C TRP A 43 -15.05 6.65 11.52
N ARG A 44 -16.28 6.36 11.95
CA ARG A 44 -17.49 7.01 11.40
C ARG A 44 -17.50 8.51 11.65
N SER A 45 -17.04 8.95 12.83
CA SER A 45 -16.94 10.39 13.14
C SER A 45 -15.95 11.11 12.22
N ALA A 46 -14.91 10.41 11.75
CA ALA A 46 -13.94 10.89 10.77
C ALA A 46 -14.41 10.78 9.30
N GLY A 47 -15.66 10.37 9.07
CA GLY A 47 -16.28 10.30 7.74
C GLY A 47 -16.05 8.99 7.00
N LEU A 48 -15.53 7.94 7.65
CA LEU A 48 -15.41 6.63 7.03
C LEU A 48 -16.78 5.94 6.93
N LEU A 49 -17.09 5.38 5.76
CA LEU A 49 -18.30 4.58 5.55
C LEU A 49 -18.01 3.11 5.89
N ILE A 50 -18.36 2.71 7.11
CA ILE A 50 -18.25 1.33 7.60
C ILE A 50 -19.59 0.87 8.17
N ASP A 51 -19.93 -0.40 7.97
CA ASP A 51 -21.11 -1.03 8.57
C ASP A 51 -20.90 -1.34 10.06
N ASP A 52 -21.91 -1.92 10.71
CA ASP A 52 -21.86 -2.22 12.14
C ASP A 52 -20.92 -3.39 12.48
N GLN A 53 -20.38 -4.07 11.46
CA GLN A 53 -19.38 -5.13 11.56
C GLN A 53 -17.96 -4.60 11.32
N GLY A 54 -17.79 -3.30 11.10
CA GLY A 54 -16.48 -2.70 10.83
C GLY A 54 -15.92 -2.99 9.43
N ILE A 55 -16.80 -3.31 8.48
CA ILE A 55 -16.45 -3.55 7.08
C ILE A 55 -16.71 -2.29 6.26
N VAL A 56 -15.77 -1.92 5.39
CA VAL A 56 -15.91 -0.78 4.50
C VAL A 56 -17.10 -0.98 3.55
N ILE A 57 -18.01 0.00 3.51
CA ILE A 57 -19.14 -0.01 2.59
C ILE A 57 -18.66 0.44 1.20
N PRO A 58 -18.87 -0.35 0.13
CA PRO A 58 -18.30 -0.05 -1.18
C PRO A 58 -18.86 1.17 -1.92
N GLY A 59 -18.01 1.70 -2.82
CA GLY A 59 -18.18 2.88 -3.68
C GLY A 59 -19.56 3.10 -4.33
N LYS A 60 -20.23 2.04 -4.76
CA LYS A 60 -21.40 2.15 -5.65
C LYS A 60 -22.72 2.33 -4.90
N ALA A 61 -22.82 1.87 -3.64
CA ALA A 61 -24.04 1.97 -2.84
C ALA A 61 -24.02 3.14 -1.84
N GLY A 62 -22.85 3.47 -1.27
CA GLY A 62 -22.72 4.51 -0.22
C GLY A 62 -22.39 5.92 -0.71
N PHE A 63 -21.80 6.06 -1.91
CA PHE A 63 -21.19 7.32 -2.36
C PHE A 63 -22.00 8.05 -3.44
N SER A 64 -23.10 7.44 -3.90
CA SER A 64 -24.00 8.02 -4.91
C SER A 64 -24.83 9.20 -4.36
N THR A 65 -24.99 9.29 -3.03
CA THR A 65 -25.88 10.26 -2.37
C THR A 65 -25.21 11.58 -2.00
N TYR A 66 -23.89 11.72 -2.14
CA TYR A 66 -23.18 12.94 -1.79
C TYR A 66 -22.36 13.49 -2.96
N ILE A 67 -22.96 14.49 -3.61
CA ILE A 67 -22.32 15.59 -4.34
C ILE A 67 -21.82 15.27 -5.76
N ARG A 68 -22.73 15.47 -6.71
CA ARG A 68 -22.43 15.77 -8.12
C ARG A 68 -21.69 17.13 -8.17
N GLY A 69 -20.36 17.13 -8.04
CA GLY A 69 -19.55 18.34 -8.19
C GLY A 69 -18.17 18.35 -7.53
N GLU A 70 -17.86 17.43 -6.62
CA GLU A 70 -16.59 17.44 -5.87
C GLU A 70 -15.88 16.09 -6.00
N HIS A 71 -15.29 15.83 -7.18
CA HIS A 71 -14.55 14.59 -7.47
C HIS A 71 -13.59 14.24 -6.30
N ASN A 72 -12.72 15.18 -5.91
CA ASN A 72 -11.71 15.00 -4.86
C ASN A 72 -12.24 14.39 -3.56
N ILE A 73 -13.46 14.73 -3.11
CA ILE A 73 -14.02 14.20 -1.86
C ILE A 73 -14.29 12.71 -1.96
N ARG A 74 -14.72 12.24 -3.14
CA ARG A 74 -14.96 10.81 -3.37
C ARG A 74 -13.66 10.02 -3.37
N GLU A 75 -12.62 10.51 -4.03
CA GLU A 75 -11.31 9.85 -4.00
C GLU A 75 -10.70 9.85 -2.60
N ASP A 76 -10.83 10.94 -1.83
CA ASP A 76 -10.41 11.02 -0.43
C ASP A 76 -11.03 9.92 0.43
N MET A 77 -12.34 9.72 0.33
CA MET A 77 -13.03 8.70 1.11
C MET A 77 -12.60 7.27 0.72
N ILE A 78 -12.36 7.02 -0.56
CA ILE A 78 -11.87 5.71 -1.04
C ILE A 78 -10.43 5.46 -0.57
N ALA A 79 -9.57 6.47 -0.63
CA ALA A 79 -8.20 6.39 -0.11
C ALA A 79 -8.18 6.14 1.41
N ASN A 80 -9.04 6.83 2.14
CA ASN A 80 -9.22 6.66 3.58
C ASN A 80 -9.72 5.25 3.95
N ALA A 81 -10.59 4.67 3.14
CA ALA A 81 -11.00 3.28 3.32
C ALA A 81 -9.82 2.30 3.20
N LEU A 82 -8.92 2.51 2.24
CA LEU A 82 -7.70 1.70 2.15
C LEU A 82 -6.81 1.86 3.38
N VAL A 83 -6.64 3.08 3.90
CA VAL A 83 -5.87 3.33 5.13
C VAL A 83 -6.43 2.51 6.29
N PHE A 84 -7.76 2.46 6.44
CA PHE A 84 -8.41 1.66 7.48
C PHE A 84 -8.20 0.15 7.28
N ILE A 85 -8.29 -0.34 6.05
CA ILE A 85 -8.00 -1.75 5.72
C ILE A 85 -6.53 -2.09 6.02
N LEU A 86 -5.58 -1.20 5.70
CA LEU A 86 -4.17 -1.36 6.03
C LEU A 86 -3.92 -1.33 7.54
N SER A 87 -4.63 -0.49 8.31
CA SER A 87 -4.58 -0.52 9.78
C SER A 87 -5.00 -1.89 10.33
N LYS A 88 -6.09 -2.47 9.81
CA LYS A 88 -6.52 -3.83 10.17
C LYS A 88 -5.47 -4.88 9.80
N LEU A 89 -4.83 -4.73 8.64
CA LEU A 89 -3.73 -5.60 8.25
C LEU A 89 -2.57 -5.55 9.25
N MET A 90 -2.14 -4.35 9.66
CA MET A 90 -1.04 -4.22 10.63
C MET A 90 -1.39 -4.87 11.97
N ASN A 91 -2.63 -4.70 12.45
CA ASN A 91 -3.11 -5.34 13.67
C ASN A 91 -3.14 -6.86 13.57
N LEU A 92 -3.52 -7.40 12.40
CA LEU A 92 -3.49 -8.83 12.14
C LEU A 92 -2.06 -9.38 12.15
N LEU A 93 -1.12 -8.67 11.51
CA LEU A 93 0.28 -9.09 11.46
C LEU A 93 0.97 -9.01 12.84
N ALA A 94 0.66 -7.97 13.62
CA ALA A 94 1.23 -7.77 14.95
C ALA A 94 0.71 -8.79 16.00
N ALA A 95 -0.52 -9.28 15.83
CA ALA A 95 -1.09 -10.29 16.72
C ALA A 95 -0.40 -11.66 16.60
N GLY A 96 0.29 -11.93 15.49
CA GLY A 96 0.86 -13.25 15.22
C GLY A 96 -0.20 -14.32 14.92
N TYR A 97 0.23 -15.58 14.80
CA TYR A 97 -0.64 -16.74 14.57
C TYR A 97 -0.71 -17.62 15.82
N ASP A 98 -1.50 -17.21 16.80
CA ASP A 98 -1.66 -17.96 18.05
C ASP A 98 -2.84 -18.97 17.97
N ASP A 99 -3.89 -18.66 17.19
CA ASP A 99 -5.03 -19.54 16.94
C ASP A 99 -5.25 -19.68 15.43
N THR A 100 -4.54 -20.64 14.84
CA THR A 100 -4.50 -20.92 13.39
C THR A 100 -5.87 -20.93 12.70
N ARG A 101 -6.96 -21.34 13.36
CA ARG A 101 -8.29 -21.40 12.74
C ARG A 101 -8.97 -20.03 12.72
N ASN A 102 -8.94 -19.32 13.86
CA ASN A 102 -9.49 -17.97 13.96
C ASN A 102 -8.70 -16.99 13.09
N ASP A 103 -7.37 -17.12 13.09
CA ASP A 103 -6.48 -16.26 12.31
C ASP A 103 -6.67 -16.49 10.80
N LEU A 104 -6.90 -17.73 10.36
CA LEU A 104 -7.24 -18.01 8.96
C LEU A 104 -8.59 -17.38 8.55
N SER A 105 -9.60 -17.38 9.43
CA SER A 105 -10.87 -16.71 9.12
C SER A 105 -10.74 -15.18 9.06
N ARG A 106 -10.01 -14.58 10.00
CA ARG A 106 -9.74 -13.13 10.02
C ARG A 106 -8.94 -12.72 8.79
N TRP A 107 -7.94 -13.51 8.43
CA TRP A 107 -7.16 -13.34 7.21
C TRP A 107 -8.03 -13.34 5.94
N LYS A 108 -8.87 -14.38 5.78
CA LYS A 108 -9.75 -14.49 4.61
C LYS A 108 -10.78 -13.36 4.54
N ALA A 109 -11.31 -12.93 5.69
CA ALA A 109 -12.23 -11.80 5.76
C ALA A 109 -11.55 -10.51 5.30
N LEU A 110 -10.33 -10.23 5.79
CA LEU A 110 -9.56 -9.06 5.39
C LEU A 110 -9.14 -9.11 3.91
N GLN A 111 -8.76 -10.29 3.41
CA GLN A 111 -8.49 -10.51 1.99
C GLN A 111 -9.70 -10.19 1.12
N HIS A 112 -10.87 -10.71 1.50
CA HIS A 112 -12.11 -10.43 0.79
C HIS A 112 -12.46 -8.93 0.82
N GLU A 113 -12.22 -8.25 1.93
CA GLU A 113 -12.44 -6.80 2.02
C GLU A 113 -11.51 -6.00 1.09
N PHE A 114 -10.23 -6.39 0.98
CA PHE A 114 -9.31 -5.81 -0.01
C PHE A 114 -9.81 -6.00 -1.44
N GLU A 115 -10.29 -7.21 -1.77
CA GLU A 115 -10.82 -7.55 -3.09
C GLU A 115 -12.06 -6.70 -3.42
N VAL A 116 -13.04 -6.63 -2.52
CA VAL A 116 -14.25 -5.82 -2.69
C VAL A 116 -13.92 -4.34 -2.80
N TRP A 117 -12.99 -3.82 -1.99
CA TRP A 117 -12.53 -2.44 -2.11
C TRP A 117 -11.95 -2.17 -3.50
N PHE A 118 -11.08 -3.05 -4.00
CA PHE A 118 -10.44 -2.91 -5.31
C PHE A 118 -11.43 -3.02 -6.48
N GLU A 119 -12.35 -3.99 -6.46
CA GLU A 119 -13.35 -4.20 -7.51
C GLU A 119 -14.39 -3.06 -7.62
N THR A 120 -14.49 -2.23 -6.58
CA THR A 120 -15.43 -1.10 -6.54
C THR A 120 -14.79 0.26 -6.83
N LEU A 121 -13.51 0.29 -7.16
CA LEU A 121 -12.78 1.52 -7.50
C LEU A 121 -13.34 2.17 -8.78
N PRO A 122 -13.47 3.51 -8.81
CA PRO A 122 -13.74 4.26 -10.03
C PRO A 122 -12.48 4.37 -10.90
N ASP A 123 -12.68 4.71 -12.19
CA ASP A 123 -11.60 4.84 -13.18
C ASP A 123 -10.50 5.84 -12.77
N SER A 124 -10.78 6.77 -11.85
CA SER A 124 -9.77 7.69 -11.31
C SER A 124 -8.62 6.98 -10.57
N PHE A 125 -8.81 5.74 -10.11
CA PHE A 125 -7.77 4.89 -9.52
C PHE A 125 -7.06 4.00 -10.54
N THR A 126 -7.35 4.15 -11.82
CA THR A 126 -6.57 3.52 -12.89
C THR A 126 -5.52 4.50 -13.41
N ALA A 127 -4.35 3.97 -13.79
CA ALA A 127 -3.33 4.79 -14.43
C ALA A 127 -3.92 5.34 -15.74
N SER A 128 -3.90 6.66 -15.88
CA SER A 128 -4.38 7.37 -17.06
C SER A 128 -3.53 7.05 -18.29
N TRP A 129 -2.25 6.71 -18.05
CA TRP A 129 -1.35 6.23 -19.09
C TRP A 129 -0.27 5.34 -18.48
N LYS A 130 0.10 4.27 -19.18
CA LYS A 130 1.26 3.43 -18.86
C LYS A 130 2.22 3.44 -20.04
N LEU A 131 3.43 3.97 -19.83
CA LEU A 131 4.49 3.97 -20.83
C LEU A 131 5.31 2.70 -20.70
N GLU A 132 5.24 1.83 -21.69
CA GLU A 132 6.20 0.74 -21.81
C GLU A 132 7.39 1.24 -22.64
N ILE A 133 8.57 1.35 -22.01
CA ILE A 133 9.79 1.75 -22.71
C ILE A 133 10.30 0.54 -23.49
N ASP A 134 10.50 0.71 -24.80
CA ASP A 134 10.93 -0.36 -25.71
C ASP A 134 12.18 -1.08 -25.17
N GLN A 135 12.17 -2.42 -25.25
CA GLN A 135 13.25 -3.31 -24.80
C GLN A 135 14.57 -3.06 -25.54
N LYS A 136 14.53 -2.32 -26.65
CA LYS A 136 15.70 -1.89 -27.44
C LYS A 136 16.35 -0.60 -26.94
N SER A 137 15.86 0.01 -25.87
CA SER A 137 16.50 1.21 -25.28
C SER A 137 17.85 0.87 -24.65
N ASP A 138 18.82 1.79 -24.75
CA ASP A 138 20.16 1.68 -24.14
C ASP A 138 20.13 1.68 -22.60
N ASP A 139 18.97 1.90 -21.98
CA ASP A 139 18.76 1.84 -20.53
C ASP A 139 17.97 0.57 -20.16
N PRO A 140 18.66 -0.57 -19.91
CA PRO A 140 18.02 -1.83 -19.57
C PRO A 140 17.24 -1.80 -18.24
N ALA A 141 17.44 -0.77 -17.40
CA ALA A 141 16.71 -0.61 -16.15
C ALA A 141 15.29 -0.09 -16.40
N ARG A 142 15.17 0.86 -17.31
CA ARG A 142 13.90 1.47 -17.69
C ARG A 142 13.03 0.57 -18.56
N SER A 143 13.63 -0.37 -19.31
CA SER A 143 12.85 -1.33 -20.11
C SER A 143 12.14 -2.41 -19.29
N ARG A 144 12.42 -2.53 -17.99
CA ARG A 144 11.80 -3.53 -17.10
C ARG A 144 10.54 -3.06 -16.39
N PHE A 145 10.30 -1.75 -16.35
CA PHE A 145 9.11 -1.17 -15.74
C PHE A 145 8.35 -0.33 -16.74
N ALA A 146 7.01 -0.39 -16.65
CA ALA A 146 6.20 0.66 -17.23
C ALA A 146 6.29 1.93 -16.36
N GLU A 147 6.18 3.12 -16.93
CA GLU A 147 5.94 4.34 -16.15
C GLU A 147 4.42 4.57 -16.06
N ALA A 148 3.84 4.56 -14.86
CA ALA A 148 2.40 4.67 -14.66
C ALA A 148 1.99 6.08 -14.19
N PHE A 149 1.26 6.80 -15.03
CA PHE A 149 0.83 8.18 -14.78
C PHE A 149 -0.63 8.23 -14.33
N TYR A 150 -0.88 8.97 -13.25
CA TYR A 150 -2.22 9.18 -12.71
C TYR A 150 -2.61 10.64 -12.84
N SER A 151 -3.84 10.89 -13.31
CA SER A 151 -4.39 12.25 -13.36
C SER A 151 -4.60 12.87 -11.98
N ILE A 152 -4.83 12.03 -10.96
CA ILE A 152 -5.04 12.45 -9.57
C ILE A 152 -3.89 11.89 -8.71
N PRO A 153 -3.03 12.74 -8.13
CA PRO A 153 -1.90 12.29 -7.31
C PRO A 153 -2.31 11.42 -6.10
N LEU A 154 -3.44 11.72 -5.46
CA LEU A 154 -3.98 10.89 -4.38
C LEU A 154 -4.23 9.45 -4.82
N CYS A 155 -4.74 9.25 -6.04
CA CYS A 155 -4.99 7.92 -6.58
C CYS A 155 -3.68 7.14 -6.78
N SER A 156 -2.61 7.79 -7.26
CA SER A 156 -1.30 7.13 -7.38
C SER A 156 -0.77 6.63 -6.05
N VAL A 157 -0.78 7.47 -5.00
CA VAL A 157 -0.29 7.02 -3.68
C VAL A 157 -1.18 5.94 -3.10
N THR A 158 -2.50 6.04 -3.27
CA THR A 158 -3.45 5.03 -2.80
C THR A 158 -3.20 3.69 -3.48
N MET A 159 -3.05 3.65 -4.80
CA MET A 159 -2.76 2.42 -5.52
C MET A 159 -1.40 1.83 -5.18
N GLN A 160 -0.40 2.67 -4.92
CA GLN A 160 0.89 2.18 -4.46
C GLN A 160 0.80 1.54 -3.06
N GLN A 161 0.02 2.13 -2.15
CA GLN A 161 -0.25 1.56 -0.82
C GLN A 161 -1.09 0.28 -0.91
N TYR A 162 -1.98 0.16 -1.90
CA TYR A 162 -2.71 -1.07 -2.17
C TYR A 162 -1.75 -2.20 -2.56
N HIS A 163 -0.84 -1.96 -3.50
CA HIS A 163 0.17 -2.95 -3.89
C HIS A 163 1.10 -3.33 -2.74
N PHE A 164 1.48 -2.36 -1.90
CA PHE A 164 2.20 -2.63 -0.65
C PHE A 164 1.41 -3.58 0.26
N GLY A 165 0.13 -3.31 0.51
CA GLY A 165 -0.75 -4.19 1.27
C GLY A 165 -0.88 -5.60 0.67
N GLN A 166 -0.98 -5.70 -0.66
CA GLN A 166 -1.03 -7.00 -1.35
C GLN A 166 0.25 -7.80 -1.19
N ILE A 167 1.44 -7.17 -1.25
CA ILE A 167 2.71 -7.85 -0.97
C ILE A 167 2.70 -8.40 0.45
N LEU A 168 2.29 -7.60 1.44
CA LEU A 168 2.23 -8.05 2.83
C LEU A 168 1.22 -9.19 3.03
N MET A 169 0.07 -9.14 2.38
CA MET A 169 -0.88 -10.26 2.36
C MET A 169 -0.20 -11.52 1.77
N LEU A 170 0.45 -11.41 0.62
CA LEU A 170 1.09 -12.56 -0.02
C LEU A 170 2.23 -13.16 0.84
N LEU A 171 3.07 -12.33 1.44
CA LEU A 171 4.19 -12.76 2.29
C LEU A 171 3.72 -13.46 3.57
N HIS A 172 2.60 -13.01 4.14
CA HIS A 172 2.04 -13.57 5.37
C HIS A 172 0.87 -14.53 5.10
N THR A 173 0.75 -15.09 3.90
CA THR A 173 -0.35 -16.03 3.61
C THR A 173 -0.28 -17.22 4.58
N PRO A 174 -1.33 -17.48 5.40
CA PRO A 174 -1.32 -18.58 6.34
C PRO A 174 -1.20 -19.91 5.59
N PRO A 175 -0.42 -20.87 6.11
CA PRO A 175 -0.30 -22.18 5.47
C PRO A 175 -1.69 -22.80 5.35
N ALA A 176 -2.06 -23.18 4.12
CA ALA A 176 -3.37 -23.78 3.87
C ALA A 176 -3.56 -25.00 4.77
N THR A 177 -4.69 -25.08 5.47
CA THR A 177 -5.10 -26.29 6.19
C THR A 177 -5.30 -27.49 5.25
N SER A 178 -5.34 -27.25 3.94
CA SER A 178 -5.31 -28.28 2.90
C SER A 178 -3.87 -28.75 2.66
N THR A 179 -3.56 -29.94 3.16
CA THR A 179 -2.29 -30.67 2.98
C THR A 179 -2.09 -31.23 1.56
N SER A 180 -2.87 -30.78 0.57
CA SER A 180 -2.70 -31.24 -0.81
C SER A 180 -1.39 -30.68 -1.37
N VAL A 181 -0.47 -31.58 -1.74
CA VAL A 181 0.81 -31.26 -2.40
C VAL A 181 0.58 -30.37 -3.63
N GLN A 182 -0.52 -30.57 -4.36
CA GLN A 182 -0.85 -29.75 -5.53
C GLN A 182 -1.16 -28.29 -5.16
N ASN A 183 -1.86 -28.05 -4.05
CA ASN A 183 -2.15 -26.69 -3.57
C ASN A 183 -0.88 -26.02 -3.07
N GLN A 184 -0.01 -26.75 -2.36
CA GLN A 184 1.27 -26.23 -1.89
C GLN A 184 2.20 -25.85 -3.05
N LEU A 185 2.31 -26.70 -4.07
CA LEU A 185 3.10 -26.42 -5.28
C LEU A 185 2.56 -25.23 -6.06
N ARG A 186 1.24 -25.07 -6.11
CA ARG A 186 0.61 -23.91 -6.75
C ARG A 186 0.96 -22.62 -6.00
N CYS A 187 0.82 -22.60 -4.67
CA CYS A 187 1.21 -21.45 -3.86
C CYS A 187 2.69 -21.10 -4.04
N TYR A 188 3.58 -22.09 -4.05
CA TYR A 188 5.02 -21.89 -4.24
C TYR A 188 5.36 -21.23 -5.59
N ARG A 189 4.56 -21.46 -6.64
CA ARG A 189 4.77 -20.86 -7.97
C ARG A 189 4.07 -19.51 -8.12
N GLU A 190 2.82 -19.41 -7.71
CA GLU A 190 1.99 -18.22 -7.95
C GLU A 190 2.31 -17.05 -7.01
N ILE A 191 2.68 -17.32 -5.75
CA ILE A 191 2.92 -16.26 -4.76
C ILE A 191 4.11 -15.37 -5.18
N PRO A 192 5.29 -15.93 -5.53
CA PRO A 192 6.42 -15.11 -5.98
C PRO A 192 6.12 -14.28 -7.23
N GLU A 193 5.37 -14.84 -8.19
CA GLU A 193 4.96 -14.12 -9.41
C GLU A 193 4.06 -12.92 -9.07
N LYS A 194 3.08 -13.09 -8.17
CA LYS A 194 2.19 -12.01 -7.71
C LYS A 194 2.95 -10.95 -6.91
N ILE A 195 3.88 -11.34 -6.04
CA ILE A 195 4.74 -10.41 -5.30
C ILE A 195 5.58 -9.58 -6.27
N THR A 196 6.18 -10.22 -7.28
CA THR A 196 6.95 -9.54 -8.32
C THR A 196 6.08 -8.56 -9.10
N HIS A 197 4.87 -8.96 -9.48
CA HIS A 197 3.90 -8.09 -10.15
C HIS A 197 3.59 -6.83 -9.33
N HIS A 198 3.23 -6.98 -8.05
CA HIS A 198 2.93 -5.83 -7.19
C HIS A 198 4.16 -4.96 -6.93
N SER A 199 5.34 -5.56 -6.79
CA SER A 199 6.61 -4.83 -6.63
C SER A 199 6.91 -3.97 -7.88
N ARG A 200 6.65 -4.50 -9.07
CA ARG A 200 6.78 -3.76 -10.33
C ARG A 200 5.75 -2.64 -10.47
N GLU A 201 4.51 -2.85 -10.06
CA GLU A 201 3.50 -1.79 -10.06
C GLU A 201 3.87 -0.65 -9.09
N ILE A 202 4.45 -0.96 -7.93
CA ILE A 202 4.96 0.06 -7.00
C ILE A 202 6.03 0.94 -7.68
N CYS A 203 6.99 0.31 -8.36
CA CYS A 203 8.04 1.00 -9.11
C CYS A 203 7.46 1.81 -10.27
N ALA A 204 6.51 1.24 -11.02
CA ALA A 204 5.87 1.88 -12.15
C ALA A 204 5.17 3.19 -11.75
N ILE A 205 4.45 3.16 -10.63
CA ILE A 205 3.78 4.35 -10.08
C ILE A 205 4.80 5.41 -9.65
N ALA A 206 5.92 5.00 -9.04
CA ALA A 206 6.97 5.94 -8.64
C ALA A 206 7.70 6.55 -9.85
N LEU A 207 7.93 5.76 -10.91
CA LEU A 207 8.52 6.21 -12.17
C LEU A 207 7.61 7.15 -12.96
N GLY A 208 6.30 7.14 -12.71
CA GLY A 208 5.36 8.16 -13.20
C GLY A 208 5.56 9.56 -12.60
N ARG A 209 6.54 9.73 -11.71
CA ARG A 209 6.97 11.00 -11.09
C ARG A 209 5.82 11.83 -10.50
N PRO A 210 5.05 11.29 -9.55
CA PRO A 210 4.02 12.07 -8.89
C PRO A 210 4.63 13.26 -8.11
N PRO A 211 3.83 14.27 -7.74
CA PRO A 211 4.29 15.42 -6.98
C PRO A 211 5.00 15.05 -5.67
N GLY A 212 5.89 15.94 -5.20
CA GLY A 212 6.71 15.71 -4.02
C GLY A 212 5.93 15.28 -2.76
N TYR A 213 4.78 15.90 -2.50
CA TYR A 213 3.94 15.58 -1.34
C TYR A 213 3.33 14.16 -1.39
N VAL A 214 3.31 13.52 -2.56
CA VAL A 214 2.96 12.09 -2.71
C VAL A 214 4.20 11.21 -2.54
N ARG A 215 5.33 11.62 -3.13
CA ARG A 215 6.59 10.87 -3.13
C ARG A 215 7.13 10.58 -1.72
N ILE A 216 6.91 11.46 -0.76
CA ILE A 216 7.28 11.21 0.65
C ILE A 216 6.64 9.94 1.23
N HIS A 217 5.47 9.52 0.74
CA HIS A 217 4.76 8.33 1.21
C HIS A 217 5.22 7.04 0.50
N MET A 218 6.07 7.15 -0.52
CA MET A 218 6.46 6.02 -1.38
C MET A 218 7.66 5.24 -0.86
N HIS A 219 8.43 5.80 0.08
CA HIS A 219 9.66 5.20 0.58
C HIS A 219 9.43 3.80 1.19
N GLN A 220 8.34 3.61 1.94
CA GLN A 220 8.05 2.32 2.59
C GLN A 220 7.59 1.24 1.58
N PRO A 221 6.66 1.53 0.64
CA PRO A 221 6.37 0.63 -0.49
C PRO A 221 7.61 0.27 -1.32
N LEU A 222 8.45 1.25 -1.65
CA LEU A 222 9.67 1.02 -2.43
C LEU A 222 10.67 0.13 -1.69
N PHE A 223 10.84 0.33 -0.39
CA PHE A 223 11.69 -0.52 0.43
C PHE A 223 11.22 -1.97 0.39
N VAL A 224 9.92 -2.23 0.63
CA VAL A 224 9.39 -3.60 0.59
C VAL A 224 9.47 -4.22 -0.80
N ALA A 225 9.19 -3.46 -1.86
CA ALA A 225 9.39 -3.92 -3.22
C ALA A 225 10.87 -4.30 -3.48
N GLY A 226 11.82 -3.51 -2.97
CA GLY A 226 13.24 -3.81 -3.06
C GLY A 226 13.64 -5.11 -2.35
N GLN A 227 13.02 -5.43 -1.21
CA GLN A 227 13.25 -6.70 -0.52
C GLN A 227 12.69 -7.90 -1.32
N CYS A 228 11.69 -7.67 -2.16
CA CYS A 228 11.02 -8.71 -2.93
C CYS A 228 11.62 -8.96 -4.33
N LEU A 229 12.22 -7.94 -4.95
CA LEU A 229 12.76 -8.04 -6.31
C LEU A 229 14.13 -8.73 -6.32
N GLU A 230 14.41 -9.51 -7.36
CA GLU A 230 15.66 -10.28 -7.50
C GLU A 230 16.59 -9.72 -8.59
N ASP A 231 16.04 -9.13 -9.65
CA ASP A 231 16.83 -8.62 -10.77
C ASP A 231 17.68 -7.40 -10.35
N ARG A 232 18.99 -7.46 -10.63
CA ARG A 232 19.95 -6.42 -10.25
C ARG A 232 19.60 -5.05 -10.84
N THR A 233 19.02 -5.03 -12.04
CA THR A 233 18.62 -3.81 -12.73
C THR A 233 17.38 -3.20 -12.07
N GLU A 234 16.41 -4.03 -11.71
CA GLU A 234 15.22 -3.61 -10.96
C GLU A 234 15.59 -3.04 -9.58
N ARG A 235 16.51 -3.70 -8.88
CA ARG A 235 17.05 -3.22 -7.59
C ARG A 235 17.75 -1.86 -7.70
N LYS A 236 18.48 -1.59 -8.80
CA LYS A 236 19.06 -0.26 -9.04
C LYS A 236 17.99 0.82 -9.20
N VAL A 237 16.89 0.53 -9.91
CA VAL A 237 15.77 1.46 -10.03
C VAL A 237 15.19 1.83 -8.67
N ILE A 238 15.02 0.86 -7.76
CA ILE A 238 14.59 1.14 -6.37
C ILE A 238 15.55 2.12 -5.68
N LEU A 239 16.86 1.89 -5.78
CA LEU A 239 17.86 2.76 -5.16
C LEU A 239 17.80 4.18 -5.74
N ASP A 240 17.65 4.31 -7.06
CA ASP A 240 17.55 5.61 -7.72
C ASP A 240 16.28 6.36 -7.34
N LEU A 241 15.15 5.64 -7.20
CA LEU A 241 13.88 6.20 -6.72
C LEU A 241 13.99 6.70 -5.27
N LEU A 242 14.60 5.91 -4.38
CA LEU A 242 14.84 6.31 -2.98
C LEU A 242 15.76 7.54 -2.93
N ARG A 243 16.92 7.49 -3.59
CA ARG A 243 17.86 8.64 -3.67
C ARG A 243 17.20 9.89 -4.23
N GLY A 244 16.35 9.74 -5.25
CA GLY A 244 15.59 10.85 -5.81
C GLY A 244 14.64 11.47 -4.80
N ILE A 245 13.96 10.67 -3.97
CA ILE A 245 13.11 11.19 -2.88
C ILE A 245 13.93 12.04 -1.90
N GLU A 246 15.10 11.58 -1.48
CA GLU A 246 15.95 12.31 -0.55
C GLU A 246 16.54 13.58 -1.17
N THR A 247 17.01 13.50 -2.41
CA THR A 247 17.62 14.63 -3.12
C THR A 247 16.59 15.73 -3.39
N ASP A 248 15.38 15.36 -3.81
CA ASP A 248 14.36 16.33 -4.21
C ASP A 248 13.61 16.94 -3.01
N LEU A 249 13.43 16.17 -1.93
CA LEU A 249 12.50 16.50 -0.84
C LEU A 249 13.16 16.60 0.54
N GLY A 250 14.43 16.22 0.68
CA GLY A 250 15.13 16.14 1.96
C GLY A 250 14.59 15.05 2.90
N TRP A 251 13.75 14.14 2.39
CA TRP A 251 13.22 13.03 3.18
C TRP A 251 14.27 11.92 3.25
N ALA A 252 14.77 11.63 4.44
CA ALA A 252 15.83 10.64 4.63
C ALA A 252 15.38 9.25 4.16
N THR A 253 16.09 8.69 3.18
CA THR A 253 15.87 7.33 2.65
C THR A 253 17.16 6.54 2.51
N GLY A 254 18.32 7.18 2.65
CA GLY A 254 19.64 6.56 2.54
C GLY A 254 19.84 5.38 3.49
N TYR A 255 19.21 5.41 4.66
CA TYR A 255 19.23 4.29 5.61
C TYR A 255 18.53 3.04 5.03
N ARG A 256 17.38 3.19 4.35
CA ARG A 256 16.68 2.10 3.65
C ARG A 256 17.47 1.62 2.44
N ALA A 257 18.08 2.52 1.69
CA ALA A 257 18.94 2.15 0.57
C ALA A 257 20.13 1.29 1.03
N LYS A 258 20.76 1.67 2.15
CA LYS A 258 21.85 0.91 2.76
C LYS A 258 21.38 -0.46 3.27
N GLU A 259 20.24 -0.51 3.95
CA GLU A 259 19.63 -1.75 4.42
C GLU A 259 19.37 -2.72 3.25
N LEU A 260 18.79 -2.25 2.14
CA LEU A 260 18.59 -3.04 0.93
C LEU A 260 19.91 -3.55 0.32
N MET A 261 20.92 -2.69 0.21
CA MET A 261 22.23 -3.11 -0.31
C MET A 261 22.85 -4.22 0.54
N ASN A 262 22.70 -4.13 1.87
CA ASN A 262 23.17 -5.15 2.79
C ASN A 262 22.39 -6.46 2.60
N ASP A 263 21.06 -6.40 2.54
CA ASP A 263 20.18 -7.56 2.28
C ASP A 263 20.53 -8.26 0.97
N TRP A 264 20.94 -7.50 -0.05
CA TRP A 264 21.33 -8.03 -1.36
C TRP A 264 22.80 -8.47 -1.44
N GLY A 265 23.61 -8.25 -0.40
CA GLY A 265 25.04 -8.55 -0.38
C GLY A 265 25.89 -7.67 -1.30
N TRP A 266 25.52 -6.40 -1.52
CA TRP A 266 26.19 -5.47 -2.44
C TRP A 266 27.31 -4.64 -1.78
N GLU A 267 27.74 -4.97 -0.55
CA GLU A 267 28.74 -4.20 0.22
C GLU A 267 30.10 -3.98 -0.49
N ALA A 268 30.40 -4.66 -1.60
CA ALA A 268 31.62 -4.46 -2.39
C ALA A 268 31.58 -3.29 -3.39
N ASP A 269 30.42 -2.66 -3.63
CA ASP A 269 30.23 -1.60 -4.64
C ASP A 269 29.97 -0.21 -4.03
N ILE A 270 30.18 -0.01 -2.72
CA ILE A 270 30.06 1.32 -2.10
C ILE A 270 31.29 2.14 -2.52
N PRO A 271 31.17 3.17 -3.36
CA PRO A 271 32.26 4.12 -3.52
C PRO A 271 32.38 4.82 -2.17
N THR A 272 33.50 4.61 -1.48
CA THR A 272 33.92 5.50 -0.40
C THR A 272 34.15 6.86 -1.03
N ASP A 273 33.27 7.81 -0.73
CA ASP A 273 33.57 9.24 -0.88
C ASP A 273 34.82 9.60 -0.05
#